data_AF-N9PTE7-F1
#
_entry.id   AF-N9PTE7-F1
#
_cell.length_a   1.000
_cell.length_b   1.000
_cell.length_c   1.000
_cell.angle_alpha   90.00
_cell.angle_beta   90.00
_cell.angle_gamma   90.00
#
_symmetry.space_group_name_H-M   'P 1'
#
loop_
_entity.id
_entity.type
_entity.pdbx_description
1 polymer ?
#
loop_
_entity_poly.entity_id
_entity_poly.type
_entity_poly.pdbx_seq_one_letter_code
_entity_poly.pdbx_strand_id
1 'polypeptide(L)'
;MSFFEINVMNKLFFLRVMVACSISFNFCYAKENSSWNDYLQDSTQVKSPVEYLDVYNKYSVINPNLKIKLTDFGNIDKTKKNINYTLKKYGVQILNGQDVYDVLRTAVPVESNVDLALLYHDKAILAFRIRELSTINYVKAPFKSNKVTVFIYNINNNNFTEIPVIHSDSEDKSEQTDQLMGDQVTYDTKKGQYTYLANVKTYKDGKISQFKAVLNGSLKCISSTLGCETTGILSAEKQAK
;
A
#
# COMPACT_ATOMS: atom_id res chain seq x y z
N MET A 1 74.62 -24.42 9.17
CA MET A 1 74.35 -22.99 8.91
C MET A 1 73.11 -22.91 8.03
N SER A 2 71.94 -22.96 8.69
CA SER A 2 70.86 -21.97 8.55
C SER A 2 70.20 -22.00 7.16
N PHE A 3 69.30 -22.92 6.83
CA PHE A 3 67.88 -22.96 7.27
C PHE A 3 67.20 -21.60 7.49
N PHE A 4 67.69 -20.53 6.84
CA PHE A 4 67.12 -19.17 6.96
C PHE A 4 66.62 -18.56 5.65
N GLU A 5 66.52 -19.33 4.55
CA GLU A 5 66.07 -18.76 3.25
C GLU A 5 64.75 -19.32 2.69
N ILE A 6 64.16 -20.35 3.30
CA ILE A 6 62.96 -21.00 2.72
C ILE A 6 61.63 -20.34 3.19
N ASN A 7 61.66 -19.49 4.22
CA ASN A 7 60.44 -18.94 4.83
C ASN A 7 59.97 -17.59 4.25
N VAL A 8 60.73 -16.98 3.33
CA VAL A 8 60.36 -15.69 2.70
C VAL A 8 59.65 -15.91 1.36
N MET A 9 60.00 -16.95 0.60
CA MET A 9 59.47 -17.18 -0.75
C MET A 9 58.02 -17.70 -0.76
N ASN A 10 57.56 -18.37 0.31
CA ASN A 10 56.18 -18.88 0.40
C ASN A 10 55.16 -17.79 0.83
N LYS A 11 55.57 -16.74 1.54
CA LYS A 11 54.68 -15.62 1.92
C LYS A 11 54.43 -14.63 0.78
N LEU A 12 55.40 -14.44 -0.11
CA LEU A 12 55.26 -13.57 -1.27
C LEU A 12 54.37 -14.16 -2.37
N PHE A 13 54.32 -15.49 -2.50
CA PHE A 13 53.45 -16.14 -3.48
C PHE A 13 51.96 -16.06 -3.08
N PHE A 14 51.65 -16.20 -1.79
CA PHE A 14 50.30 -16.02 -1.26
C PHE A 14 49.79 -14.57 -1.35
N LEU A 15 50.68 -13.58 -1.26
CA LEU A 15 50.30 -12.17 -1.39
C LEU A 15 49.97 -11.80 -2.85
N ARG A 16 50.63 -12.42 -3.84
CA ARG A 16 50.37 -12.16 -5.27
C ARG A 16 49.07 -12.79 -5.78
N VAL A 17 48.65 -13.93 -5.22
CA VAL A 17 47.36 -14.55 -5.57
C VAL A 17 46.16 -13.78 -5.00
N MET A 18 46.35 -13.06 -3.88
CA MET A 18 45.32 -12.18 -3.30
C MET A 18 45.15 -10.83 -4.02
N VAL A 19 46.17 -10.38 -4.77
CA VAL A 19 46.11 -9.08 -5.50
C VAL A 19 45.70 -9.27 -6.98
N ALA A 20 45.74 -10.48 -7.51
CA ALA A 20 45.37 -10.76 -8.91
C ALA A 20 43.89 -11.18 -9.12
N CYS A 21 43.13 -11.48 -8.06
CA CYS A 21 41.69 -11.79 -8.15
C CYS A 21 40.76 -10.58 -7.95
N SER A 22 41.30 -9.38 -7.75
CA SER A 22 40.52 -8.19 -7.38
C SER A 22 40.26 -7.21 -8.53
N ILE A 23 40.59 -7.55 -9.77
CA ILE A 23 40.45 -6.61 -10.91
C ILE A 23 39.84 -7.28 -12.15
N SER A 24 38.67 -7.90 -12.00
CA SER A 24 37.77 -8.15 -13.14
C SER A 24 36.37 -8.55 -12.67
N PHE A 25 35.78 -7.77 -11.75
CA PHE A 25 34.34 -7.62 -11.77
C PHE A 25 34.04 -6.48 -12.73
N ASN A 26 33.74 -6.82 -13.99
CA ASN A 26 32.82 -6.02 -14.77
C ASN A 26 31.53 -5.98 -13.95
N PHE A 27 31.42 -4.97 -13.08
CA PHE A 27 30.14 -4.55 -12.55
C PHE A 27 29.31 -4.20 -13.78
N CYS A 28 28.46 -5.13 -14.18
CA CYS A 28 27.22 -4.76 -14.86
C CYS A 28 26.55 -3.79 -13.89
N TYR A 29 26.76 -2.49 -14.14
CA TYR A 29 25.87 -1.46 -13.65
C TYR A 29 24.50 -1.85 -14.20
N ALA A 30 23.68 -2.48 -13.36
CA ALA A 30 22.26 -2.50 -13.60
C ALA A 30 21.88 -1.03 -13.76
N LYS A 31 21.43 -0.66 -14.97
CA LYS A 31 20.86 0.66 -15.25
C LYS A 31 19.98 1.05 -14.08
N GLU A 32 20.32 2.17 -13.45
CA GLU A 32 19.58 2.76 -12.36
C GLU A 32 18.09 2.74 -12.68
N ASN A 33 17.32 1.96 -11.91
CA ASN A 33 15.88 2.11 -11.90
C ASN A 33 15.59 3.18 -10.83
N SER A 34 15.45 4.42 -11.28
CA SER A 34 15.29 5.62 -10.44
C SER A 34 13.95 5.68 -9.70
N SER A 35 13.16 4.60 -9.67
CA SER A 35 11.81 4.66 -9.15
C SER A 35 11.70 4.49 -7.64
N TRP A 36 12.60 3.78 -6.94
CA TRP A 36 12.46 3.56 -5.47
C TRP A 36 13.76 3.25 -4.69
N ASN A 37 14.95 3.66 -5.18
CA ASN A 37 16.22 3.43 -4.49
C ASN A 37 16.61 4.56 -3.52
N ASP A 38 16.85 4.18 -2.25
CA ASP A 38 17.50 4.89 -1.12
C ASP A 38 16.87 6.21 -0.59
N TYR A 39 16.62 6.44 0.70
CA TYR A 39 17.25 5.97 1.95
C TYR A 39 16.20 5.67 3.05
N LEU A 40 16.21 4.44 3.58
CA LEU A 40 15.97 4.18 5.01
C LEU A 40 17.08 3.23 5.49
N GLN A 41 18.34 3.60 5.23
CA GLN A 41 19.39 3.28 6.19
C GLN A 41 19.06 4.05 7.46
N ASP A 42 19.16 3.38 8.61
CA ASP A 42 19.10 3.99 9.94
C ASP A 42 19.87 5.31 10.00
N SER A 43 19.17 6.43 9.83
CA SER A 43 19.74 7.75 10.05
C SER A 43 19.53 8.08 11.53
N THR A 44 20.59 7.93 12.33
CA THR A 44 20.70 8.59 13.63
C THR A 44 20.44 10.08 13.43
N GLN A 45 19.35 10.58 14.02
CA GLN A 45 18.81 11.90 13.74
C GLN A 45 19.68 12.98 14.43
N VAL A 46 20.56 13.66 13.67
CA VAL A 46 21.50 14.65 14.24
C VAL A 46 20.84 16.03 14.45
N LYS A 47 19.67 16.30 13.87
CA LYS A 47 18.87 17.52 14.13
C LYS A 47 17.37 17.20 14.06
N SER A 48 16.58 17.82 14.93
CA SER A 48 15.15 17.60 15.08
C SER A 48 14.42 17.61 13.73
N PRO A 49 13.51 16.65 13.47
CA PRO A 49 12.85 16.52 12.18
C PRO A 49 12.04 17.77 11.84
N VAL A 50 12.18 18.21 10.59
CA VAL A 50 11.20 19.10 9.98
C VAL A 50 9.89 18.31 9.85
N GLU A 51 8.91 18.58 10.72
CA GLU A 51 7.60 17.93 10.75
C GLU A 51 6.75 18.29 9.52
N TYR A 52 6.98 17.69 8.35
CA TYR A 52 6.02 17.78 7.24
C TYR A 52 6.01 16.50 6.38
N LEU A 53 5.36 15.45 6.88
CA LEU A 53 4.88 14.34 6.04
C LEU A 53 3.43 14.05 6.41
N ASP A 54 2.53 14.58 5.57
CA ASP A 54 1.10 14.28 5.53
C ASP A 54 0.86 12.74 5.50
N VAL A 55 -0.35 12.26 5.78
CA VAL A 55 -0.71 10.83 5.77
C VAL A 55 -0.43 10.19 4.40
N TYR A 56 -0.48 11.00 3.33
CA TYR A 56 -0.18 10.62 1.96
C TYR A 56 1.33 10.48 1.70
N ASN A 57 1.73 9.42 1.00
CA ASN A 57 3.11 8.98 0.76
C ASN A 57 3.80 8.25 1.92
N LYS A 58 3.09 7.99 3.03
CA LYS A 58 3.50 6.94 3.97
C LYS A 58 3.30 5.58 3.30
N TYR A 59 4.30 4.71 3.41
CA TYR A 59 4.27 3.37 2.84
C TYR A 59 4.47 2.32 3.91
N SER A 60 3.81 1.17 3.74
CA SER A 60 4.10 -0.03 4.52
C SER A 60 5.05 -0.91 3.72
N VAL A 61 6.15 -1.31 4.33
CA VAL A 61 7.10 -2.26 3.76
C VAL A 61 6.71 -3.66 4.24
N ILE A 62 6.28 -4.52 3.31
CA ILE A 62 5.98 -5.92 3.62
C ILE A 62 7.27 -6.73 3.52
N ASN A 63 8.06 -6.49 2.47
CA ASN A 63 9.40 -7.02 2.28
C ASN A 63 10.18 -6.11 1.30
N PRO A 64 11.49 -6.34 1.03
CA PRO A 64 12.28 -5.47 0.15
C PRO A 64 11.69 -5.25 -1.25
N ASN A 65 10.94 -6.22 -1.77
CA ASN A 65 10.35 -6.23 -3.11
C ASN A 65 8.83 -5.99 -3.09
N LEU A 66 8.23 -5.75 -1.92
CA LEU A 66 6.80 -5.55 -1.79
C LEU A 66 6.50 -4.39 -0.82
N LYS A 67 6.00 -3.29 -1.38
CA LYS A 67 5.59 -2.10 -0.61
C LYS A 67 4.24 -1.62 -1.09
N ILE A 68 3.45 -1.05 -0.19
CA ILE A 68 2.17 -0.44 -0.50
C ILE A 68 2.14 0.99 0.01
N LYS A 69 1.56 1.90 -0.75
CA LYS A 69 1.40 3.29 -0.34
C LYS A 69 0.09 3.90 -0.79
N LEU A 70 -0.45 4.77 0.06
CA LEU A 70 -1.47 5.74 -0.32
C LEU A 70 -0.77 6.92 -1.00
N THR A 71 -1.14 7.22 -2.24
CA THR A 71 -0.51 8.24 -3.08
C THR A 71 -1.48 9.36 -3.37
N ASP A 72 -1.03 10.61 -3.21
CA ASP A 72 -1.72 11.79 -3.72
C ASP A 72 -1.33 11.99 -5.20
N PHE A 73 -2.32 11.96 -6.08
CA PHE A 73 -2.18 12.24 -7.52
C PHE A 73 -2.73 13.62 -7.90
N GLY A 74 -3.08 14.44 -6.91
CA GLY A 74 -3.56 15.80 -7.06
C GLY A 74 -2.46 16.78 -7.46
N ASN A 75 -2.87 17.93 -7.98
CA ASN A 75 -1.98 19.06 -8.22
C ASN A 75 -1.71 19.76 -6.90
N ILE A 76 -0.52 19.56 -6.36
CA ILE A 76 -0.01 20.32 -5.24
C ILE A 76 0.65 21.60 -5.79
N ASP A 77 -0.08 22.72 -5.84
CA ASP A 77 0.59 24.03 -5.94
C ASP A 77 1.22 24.34 -4.59
N LYS A 78 2.51 24.01 -4.43
CA LYS A 78 3.30 24.11 -3.19
C LYS A 78 4.09 25.43 -3.14
N THR A 79 3.45 26.59 -3.31
CA THR A 79 4.05 27.92 -3.09
C THR A 79 3.93 28.43 -1.64
N LYS A 80 5.01 28.30 -0.86
CA LYS A 80 5.37 29.02 0.40
C LYS A 80 4.22 29.62 1.26
N LYS A 81 4.11 29.14 2.50
CA LYS A 81 3.43 29.73 3.69
C LYS A 81 2.08 30.42 3.39
N ASN A 82 0.99 29.68 3.64
CA ASN A 82 -0.45 30.01 3.46
C ASN A 82 -1.14 29.37 2.24
N ILE A 83 -0.95 28.07 2.03
CA ILE A 83 -1.74 27.33 1.04
C ILE A 83 -2.72 26.41 1.76
N ASN A 84 -4.00 26.52 1.41
CA ASN A 84 -5.00 25.51 1.74
C ASN A 84 -4.79 24.32 0.79
N TYR A 85 -4.16 23.26 1.30
CA TYR A 85 -4.03 22.00 0.58
C TYR A 85 -5.42 21.40 0.32
N THR A 86 -5.62 20.85 -0.87
CA THR A 86 -6.89 20.22 -1.26
C THR A 86 -6.56 18.97 -2.05
N LEU A 87 -6.89 17.80 -1.48
CA LEU A 87 -6.79 16.54 -2.19
C LEU A 87 -7.79 16.54 -3.36
N LYS A 88 -7.31 16.29 -4.57
CA LYS A 88 -8.18 16.19 -5.77
C LYS A 88 -8.27 14.78 -6.32
N LYS A 89 -7.15 14.04 -6.24
CA LYS A 89 -7.04 12.68 -6.73
C LYS A 89 -6.14 11.90 -5.79
N TYR A 90 -6.53 10.69 -5.47
CA TYR A 90 -5.68 9.78 -4.72
C TYR A 90 -5.69 8.41 -5.38
N GLY A 91 -4.79 7.57 -4.90
CA GLY A 91 -4.79 6.18 -5.29
C GLY A 91 -3.86 5.33 -4.45
N VAL A 92 -3.81 4.06 -4.79
CA VAL A 92 -2.96 3.08 -4.10
C VAL A 92 -1.98 2.52 -5.10
N GLN A 93 -0.70 2.63 -4.75
CA GLN A 93 0.38 2.05 -5.53
C GLN A 93 1.01 0.90 -4.76
N ILE A 94 1.29 -0.19 -5.46
CA ILE A 94 2.03 -1.34 -4.94
C ILE A 94 3.32 -1.48 -5.74
N LEU A 95 4.46 -1.39 -5.06
CA LEU A 95 5.73 -1.87 -5.61
C LEU A 95 5.72 -3.40 -5.49
N ASN A 96 5.80 -4.11 -6.61
CA ASN A 96 5.90 -5.56 -6.64
C ASN A 96 7.08 -5.98 -7.55
N GLY A 97 8.15 -6.48 -6.93
CA GLY A 97 9.42 -6.67 -7.61
C GLY A 97 10.07 -5.33 -7.95
N GLN A 98 10.25 -5.07 -9.24
CA GLN A 98 10.87 -3.84 -9.76
C GLN A 98 9.87 -2.86 -10.37
N ASP A 99 8.59 -3.23 -10.38
CA ASP A 99 7.52 -2.51 -11.06
C ASP A 99 6.51 -1.95 -10.06
N VAL A 100 5.91 -0.81 -10.41
CA VAL A 100 4.87 -0.16 -9.62
C VAL A 100 3.54 -0.37 -10.32
N TYR A 101 2.54 -0.81 -9.56
CA TYR A 101 1.19 -1.06 -10.02
C TYR A 101 0.20 -0.14 -9.32
N ASP A 102 -0.64 0.54 -10.10
CA ASP A 102 -1.78 1.31 -9.62
C ASP A 102 -2.97 0.36 -9.44
N VAL A 103 -3.40 0.18 -8.18
CA VAL A 103 -4.59 -0.62 -7.84
C VAL A 103 -5.84 0.26 -7.86
N LEU A 104 -5.69 1.52 -7.51
CA LEU A 104 -6.75 2.51 -7.48
C LEU A 104 -6.18 3.84 -7.93
N ARG A 105 -6.93 4.55 -8.77
CA ARG A 105 -6.71 5.96 -9.06
C ARG A 105 -8.06 6.64 -9.25
N THR A 106 -8.44 7.49 -8.31
CA THR A 106 -9.77 8.10 -8.31
C THR A 106 -9.73 9.57 -7.92
N ALA A 107 -10.76 10.30 -8.31
CA ALA A 107 -10.99 11.68 -7.90
C ALA A 107 -11.84 11.70 -6.62
N VAL A 108 -11.65 12.75 -5.82
CA VAL A 108 -12.38 12.94 -4.56
C VAL A 108 -13.05 14.32 -4.51
N PRO A 109 -14.10 14.48 -3.69
CA PRO A 109 -14.55 15.79 -3.27
C PRO A 109 -13.41 16.65 -2.71
N VAL A 110 -13.59 17.97 -2.76
CA VAL A 110 -12.60 18.97 -2.30
C VAL A 110 -12.23 18.73 -0.83
N GLU A 111 -13.23 18.40 -0.01
CA GLU A 111 -13.08 18.20 1.43
C GLU A 111 -13.11 16.71 1.75
N SER A 112 -12.02 16.01 1.47
CA SER A 112 -11.89 14.57 1.70
C SER A 112 -10.66 14.21 2.52
N ASN A 113 -10.84 13.25 3.42
CA ASN A 113 -9.78 12.61 4.17
C ASN A 113 -9.79 11.11 3.84
N VAL A 114 -8.64 10.58 3.45
CA VAL A 114 -8.47 9.19 3.05
C VAL A 114 -7.41 8.54 3.91
N ASP A 115 -7.72 7.38 4.49
CA ASP A 115 -6.76 6.52 5.17
C ASP A 115 -6.65 5.15 4.51
N LEU A 116 -5.45 4.55 4.65
CA LEU A 116 -5.12 3.21 4.23
C LEU A 116 -4.72 2.38 5.46
N ALA A 117 -5.30 1.20 5.60
CA ALA A 117 -4.91 0.23 6.62
C ALA A 117 -4.56 -1.12 5.98
N LEU A 118 -3.38 -1.64 6.31
CA LEU A 118 -3.02 -3.01 5.96
C LEU A 118 -3.75 -3.99 6.88
N LEU A 119 -4.51 -4.93 6.31
CA LEU A 119 -5.34 -5.87 7.07
C LEU A 119 -4.72 -7.26 7.17
N TYR A 120 -4.07 -7.71 6.10
CA TYR A 120 -3.50 -9.04 6.01
C TYR A 120 -2.45 -9.11 4.90
N HIS A 121 -1.45 -9.97 5.07
CA HIS A 121 -0.57 -10.35 3.98
C HIS A 121 -0.03 -11.76 4.19
N ASP A 122 0.20 -12.46 3.09
CA ASP A 122 0.96 -13.70 3.04
C ASP A 122 1.90 -13.68 1.81
N LYS A 123 2.33 -14.84 1.31
CA LYS A 123 3.20 -14.92 0.12
C LYS A 123 2.46 -14.67 -1.20
N ALA A 124 1.16 -14.91 -1.25
CA ALA A 124 0.33 -14.83 -2.43
C ALA A 124 -0.53 -13.56 -2.46
N ILE A 125 -0.98 -13.07 -1.32
CA ILE A 125 -1.98 -12.02 -1.21
C ILE A 125 -1.52 -10.87 -0.29
N LEU A 126 -1.92 -9.67 -0.65
CA LEU A 126 -1.89 -8.45 0.15
C LEU A 126 -3.31 -7.90 0.28
N ALA A 127 -3.85 -7.77 1.49
CA ALA A 127 -5.18 -7.21 1.71
C ALA A 127 -5.12 -5.93 2.54
N PHE A 128 -5.82 -4.90 2.08
CA PHE A 128 -5.82 -3.58 2.69
C PHE A 128 -7.19 -2.92 2.55
N ARG A 129 -7.47 -1.96 3.42
CA ARG A 129 -8.68 -1.13 3.39
C ARG A 129 -8.31 0.29 2.98
N ILE A 130 -9.19 0.90 2.21
CA ILE A 130 -9.28 2.35 2.04
C ILE A 130 -10.58 2.83 2.69
N ARG A 131 -10.46 3.90 3.46
CA ARG A 131 -11.62 4.65 3.96
C ARG A 131 -11.51 6.09 3.48
N GLU A 132 -12.57 6.57 2.85
CA GLU A 132 -12.73 7.94 2.39
C GLU A 132 -13.87 8.58 3.18
N LEU A 133 -13.53 9.63 3.93
CA LEU A 133 -14.47 10.50 4.63
C LEU A 133 -14.52 11.84 3.91
N SER A 134 -15.67 12.17 3.35
CA SER A 134 -15.83 13.32 2.46
C SER A 134 -16.94 14.26 2.93
N THR A 135 -16.79 15.55 2.67
CA THR A 135 -17.85 16.56 2.76
C THR A 135 -18.20 17.04 1.36
N ILE A 136 -19.47 16.92 1.00
CA ILE A 136 -19.98 17.31 -0.32
C ILE A 136 -20.77 18.60 -0.14
N ASN A 137 -20.19 19.73 -0.55
CA ASN A 137 -20.69 21.08 -0.29
C ASN A 137 -21.04 21.89 -1.55
N TYR A 138 -20.94 21.27 -2.73
CA TYR A 138 -21.28 21.89 -4.03
C TYR A 138 -22.74 21.65 -4.46
N VAL A 139 -23.57 21.17 -3.53
CA VAL A 139 -25.02 20.96 -3.70
C VAL A 139 -25.79 21.84 -2.72
N LYS A 140 -27.11 21.99 -2.93
CA LYS A 140 -27.95 22.90 -2.12
C LYS A 140 -27.92 22.61 -0.62
N ALA A 141 -27.81 21.33 -0.23
CA ALA A 141 -27.71 20.89 1.15
C ALA A 141 -26.41 20.08 1.31
N PRO A 142 -25.37 20.62 1.97
CA PRO A 142 -24.14 19.89 2.20
C PRO A 142 -24.36 18.62 3.04
N PHE A 143 -23.61 17.56 2.73
CA PHE A 143 -23.69 16.29 3.45
C PHE A 143 -22.31 15.61 3.59
N LYS A 144 -22.20 14.69 4.55
CA LYS A 144 -21.02 13.83 4.76
C LYS A 144 -21.20 12.51 4.05
N SER A 145 -20.11 11.96 3.51
CA SER A 145 -20.07 10.63 2.90
C SER A 145 -18.94 9.82 3.53
N ASN A 146 -19.24 8.59 3.93
CA ASN A 146 -18.25 7.62 4.37
C ASN A 146 -18.26 6.42 3.43
N LYS A 147 -17.12 6.21 2.76
CA LYS A 147 -16.90 5.06 1.88
C LYS A 147 -15.79 4.21 2.45
N VAL A 148 -16.09 2.93 2.62
CA VAL A 148 -15.11 1.94 3.04
C VAL A 148 -15.06 0.84 2.01
N THR A 149 -13.86 0.61 1.48
CA THR A 149 -13.59 -0.39 0.46
C THR A 149 -12.39 -1.23 0.87
N VAL A 150 -12.50 -2.52 0.69
CA VAL A 150 -11.41 -3.47 0.92
C VAL A 150 -10.89 -3.99 -0.40
N PHE A 151 -9.57 -4.06 -0.51
CA PHE A 151 -8.88 -4.58 -1.66
C PHE A 151 -8.11 -5.82 -1.24
N ILE A 152 -8.24 -6.88 -2.04
CA ILE A 152 -7.43 -8.08 -1.90
C ILE A 152 -6.63 -8.22 -3.18
N TYR A 153 -5.32 -8.01 -3.09
CA TYR A 153 -4.39 -7.98 -4.20
C TYR A 153 -3.59 -9.28 -4.27
N ASN A 154 -3.50 -9.88 -5.45
CA ASN A 154 -2.70 -11.06 -5.71
C ASN A 154 -1.32 -10.67 -6.21
N ILE A 155 -0.31 -10.97 -5.38
CA ILE A 155 1.09 -10.63 -5.59
C ILE A 155 1.68 -11.37 -6.79
N ASN A 156 1.14 -12.53 -7.16
CA ASN A 156 1.70 -13.35 -8.24
C ASN A 156 1.28 -12.89 -9.63
N ASN A 157 0.08 -12.31 -9.77
CA ASN A 157 -0.46 -11.92 -11.08
C ASN A 157 -0.90 -10.45 -11.16
N ASN A 158 -0.75 -9.67 -10.08
CA ASN A 158 -1.12 -8.27 -9.98
C ASN A 158 -2.61 -7.98 -10.22
N ASN A 159 -3.46 -9.01 -10.14
CA ASN A 159 -4.91 -8.83 -10.13
C ASN A 159 -5.38 -8.55 -8.70
N PHE A 160 -6.53 -7.91 -8.57
CA PHE A 160 -7.13 -7.64 -7.28
C PHE A 160 -8.65 -7.73 -7.34
N THR A 161 -9.26 -7.85 -6.18
CA THR A 161 -10.70 -7.76 -6.02
C THR A 161 -11.02 -6.61 -5.07
N GLU A 162 -11.95 -5.77 -5.48
CA GLU A 162 -12.51 -4.68 -4.70
C GLU A 162 -13.82 -5.12 -4.04
N ILE A 163 -13.97 -4.85 -2.75
CA ILE A 163 -15.14 -5.21 -1.95
C ILE A 163 -15.68 -3.93 -1.30
N PRO A 164 -16.78 -3.35 -1.80
CA PRO A 164 -17.43 -2.22 -1.14
C PRO A 164 -18.08 -2.70 0.16
N VAL A 165 -17.75 -2.05 1.28
CA VAL A 165 -18.22 -2.44 2.63
C VAL A 165 -19.21 -1.42 3.16
N ILE A 166 -18.88 -0.12 3.05
CA ILE A 166 -19.74 0.98 3.47
C ILE A 166 -19.85 1.97 2.31
N HIS A 167 -21.08 2.38 2.01
CA HIS A 167 -21.38 3.54 1.20
C HIS A 167 -22.54 4.27 1.90
N SER A 168 -22.20 5.22 2.76
CA SER A 168 -23.15 5.85 3.67
C SER A 168 -23.07 7.36 3.55
N ASP A 169 -24.16 7.97 3.10
CA ASP A 169 -24.33 9.41 3.03
C ASP A 169 -25.21 9.87 4.21
N SER A 170 -24.82 10.99 4.83
CA SER A 170 -25.62 11.59 5.89
C SER A 170 -26.89 12.19 5.31
N GLU A 171 -28.01 12.00 5.99
CA GLU A 171 -29.21 12.80 5.74
C GLU A 171 -28.96 14.28 6.04
N ASP A 172 -29.67 15.16 5.33
CA ASP A 172 -29.51 16.62 5.39
C ASP A 172 -29.31 17.11 6.85
N LYS A 173 -28.14 17.71 7.11
CA LYS A 173 -27.71 18.31 8.39
C LYS A 173 -27.31 17.36 9.53
N SER A 174 -27.48 16.05 9.43
CA SER A 174 -27.11 15.14 10.55
C SER A 174 -25.60 14.98 10.68
N GLU A 175 -24.85 15.15 9.58
CA GLU A 175 -23.41 14.85 9.45
C GLU A 175 -23.00 13.43 9.88
N GLN A 176 -23.98 12.54 10.12
CA GLN A 176 -23.75 11.19 10.61
C GLN A 176 -23.78 10.19 9.46
N THR A 177 -22.82 9.26 9.48
CA THR A 177 -22.69 8.17 8.52
C THR A 177 -22.44 6.86 9.26
N ASP A 178 -22.66 5.73 8.61
CA ASP A 178 -22.34 4.42 9.18
C ASP A 178 -20.85 4.32 9.51
N GLN A 179 -20.52 3.53 10.53
CA GLN A 179 -19.17 3.44 11.08
C GLN A 179 -18.62 2.03 10.99
N LEU A 180 -17.37 1.90 10.56
CA LEU A 180 -16.63 0.65 10.66
C LEU A 180 -16.05 0.50 12.07
N MET A 181 -16.58 -0.46 12.82
CA MET A 181 -16.21 -0.73 14.22
C MET A 181 -14.99 -1.64 14.36
N GLY A 182 -14.58 -2.29 13.27
CA GLY A 182 -13.46 -3.21 13.23
C GLY A 182 -13.62 -4.20 12.08
N ASP A 183 -12.50 -4.66 11.56
CA ASP A 183 -12.42 -5.52 10.40
C ASP A 183 -11.14 -6.35 10.39
N GLN A 184 -11.18 -7.44 9.64
CA GLN A 184 -10.03 -8.32 9.45
C GLN A 184 -10.19 -9.16 8.18
N VAL A 185 -9.06 -9.63 7.67
CA VAL A 185 -8.99 -10.66 6.63
C VAL A 185 -8.30 -11.88 7.21
N THR A 186 -8.86 -13.06 6.96
CA THR A 186 -8.27 -14.34 7.35
C THR A 186 -8.21 -15.30 6.18
N TYR A 187 -7.32 -16.29 6.25
CA TYR A 187 -7.17 -17.36 5.25
C TYR A 187 -7.43 -18.73 5.88
N ASP A 188 -8.37 -19.48 5.30
CA ASP A 188 -8.63 -20.87 5.65
C ASP A 188 -7.83 -21.79 4.72
N THR A 189 -6.75 -22.37 5.22
CA THR A 189 -5.86 -23.27 4.47
C THR A 189 -6.54 -24.56 4.04
N LYS A 190 -7.57 -25.03 4.75
CA LYS A 190 -8.29 -26.27 4.42
C LYS A 190 -9.23 -26.04 3.24
N LYS A 191 -9.82 -24.84 3.16
CA LYS A 191 -10.76 -24.48 2.09
C LYS A 191 -10.10 -23.74 0.92
N GLY A 192 -8.89 -23.21 1.12
CA GLY A 192 -8.23 -22.34 0.14
C GLY A 192 -9.01 -21.04 -0.08
N GLN A 193 -9.57 -20.47 0.99
CA GLN A 193 -10.48 -19.33 0.92
C GLN A 193 -10.01 -18.17 1.81
N TYR A 194 -10.14 -16.96 1.29
CA TYR A 194 -9.99 -15.72 2.03
C TYR A 194 -11.35 -15.26 2.54
N THR A 195 -11.43 -14.88 3.81
CA THR A 195 -12.64 -14.32 4.41
C THR A 195 -12.35 -12.92 4.93
N TYR A 196 -13.08 -11.94 4.42
CA TYR A 196 -13.17 -10.61 5.04
C TYR A 196 -14.37 -10.57 5.98
N LEU A 197 -14.16 -10.05 7.19
CA LEU A 197 -15.19 -9.83 8.20
C LEU A 197 -15.09 -8.40 8.72
N ALA A 198 -16.24 -7.74 8.86
CA ALA A 198 -16.33 -6.42 9.46
C ALA A 198 -17.59 -6.26 10.30
N ASN A 199 -17.51 -5.41 11.31
CA ASN A 199 -18.65 -4.93 12.07
C ASN A 199 -18.98 -3.50 11.63
N VAL A 200 -20.20 -3.29 11.13
CA VAL A 200 -20.70 -1.99 10.67
C VAL A 200 -21.80 -1.53 11.62
N LYS A 201 -21.60 -0.36 12.23
CA LYS A 201 -22.61 0.29 13.05
C LYS A 201 -23.40 1.25 12.18
N THR A 202 -24.69 0.98 12.02
CA THR A 202 -25.60 1.84 11.28
C THR A 202 -25.89 3.10 12.10
N TYR A 203 -25.82 4.29 11.50
CA TYR A 203 -26.01 5.54 12.27
C TYR A 203 -27.47 5.76 12.68
N LYS A 204 -28.43 5.34 11.85
CA LYS A 204 -29.86 5.61 12.04
C LYS A 204 -30.45 4.97 13.29
N ASP A 205 -30.09 3.71 13.55
CA ASP A 205 -30.62 2.92 14.66
C ASP A 205 -29.53 2.49 15.65
N GLY A 206 -28.25 2.81 15.38
CA GLY A 206 -27.11 2.41 16.19
C GLY A 206 -26.80 0.91 16.15
N LYS A 207 -27.49 0.13 15.32
CA LYS A 207 -27.37 -1.33 15.28
C LYS A 207 -26.05 -1.74 14.64
N ILE A 208 -25.39 -2.73 15.24
CA ILE A 208 -24.18 -3.33 14.68
C ILE A 208 -24.58 -4.56 13.87
N SER A 209 -24.18 -4.58 12.61
CA SER A 209 -24.38 -5.69 11.67
C SER A 209 -23.04 -6.21 11.19
N GLN A 210 -23.00 -7.51 10.87
CA GLN A 210 -21.79 -8.15 10.36
C GLN A 210 -21.79 -8.13 8.83
N PHE A 211 -20.73 -7.59 8.26
CA PHE A 211 -20.40 -7.75 6.86
C PHE A 211 -19.43 -8.92 6.71
N LYS A 212 -19.66 -9.77 5.71
CA LYS A 212 -18.79 -10.90 5.38
C LYS A 212 -18.65 -11.02 3.88
N ALA A 213 -17.43 -11.21 3.40
CA ALA A 213 -17.14 -11.64 2.04
C ALA A 213 -16.17 -12.82 2.05
N VAL A 214 -16.40 -13.80 1.18
CA VAL A 214 -15.58 -15.00 1.03
C VAL A 214 -15.14 -15.10 -0.43
N LEU A 215 -13.84 -15.27 -0.65
CA LEU A 215 -13.24 -15.39 -1.97
C LEU A 215 -12.38 -16.65 -2.04
N ASN A 216 -12.26 -17.23 -3.22
CA ASN A 216 -11.31 -18.33 -3.44
C ASN A 216 -9.87 -17.82 -3.61
N GLY A 217 -8.91 -18.74 -3.73
CA GLY A 217 -7.49 -18.39 -3.98
C GLY A 217 -7.22 -17.59 -5.27
N SER A 218 -8.14 -17.61 -6.24
CA SER A 218 -8.07 -16.78 -7.46
C SER A 218 -8.77 -15.44 -7.29
N LEU A 219 -9.15 -15.06 -6.07
CA LEU A 219 -9.87 -13.84 -5.71
C LEU A 219 -11.28 -13.72 -6.29
N LYS A 220 -11.86 -14.81 -6.80
CA LYS A 220 -13.26 -14.82 -7.23
C LYS A 220 -14.17 -14.84 -6.00
N CYS A 221 -15.14 -13.93 -5.96
CA CYS A 221 -16.17 -13.90 -4.92
C CYS A 221 -16.98 -15.20 -4.93
N ILE A 222 -17.08 -15.84 -3.76
CA ILE A 222 -17.93 -17.01 -3.50
C ILE A 222 -19.24 -16.54 -2.85
N SER A 223 -19.14 -15.65 -1.86
CA SER A 223 -20.28 -15.03 -1.20
C SER A 223 -19.90 -13.67 -0.62
N SER A 224 -20.87 -12.78 -0.52
CA SER A 224 -20.73 -11.47 0.11
C SER A 224 -22.08 -11.03 0.69
N THR A 225 -22.07 -10.29 1.79
CA THR A 225 -23.27 -9.69 2.38
C THR A 225 -24.04 -8.85 1.37
N LEU A 226 -23.36 -8.18 0.44
CA LEU A 226 -23.98 -7.35 -0.62
C LEU A 226 -24.15 -8.07 -1.96
N GLY A 227 -23.93 -9.39 -1.99
CA GLY A 227 -23.88 -10.15 -3.23
C GLY A 227 -22.53 -10.05 -3.94
N CYS A 228 -22.28 -10.98 -4.87
CA CYS A 228 -21.02 -11.05 -5.63
C CYS A 228 -21.10 -10.33 -6.97
N GLU A 229 -22.27 -9.81 -7.37
CA GLU A 229 -22.48 -9.19 -8.68
C GLU A 229 -21.61 -7.94 -8.87
N THR A 230 -21.29 -7.26 -7.76
CA THR A 230 -20.48 -6.04 -7.72
C THR A 230 -19.00 -6.30 -7.41
N THR A 231 -18.61 -7.55 -7.19
CA THR A 231 -17.26 -7.94 -6.74
C THR A 231 -16.56 -8.76 -7.82
N GLY A 232 -15.84 -8.06 -8.70
CA GLY A 232 -15.10 -8.65 -9.82
C GLY A 232 -13.58 -8.68 -9.60
N ILE A 233 -12.91 -9.51 -10.41
CA ILE A 233 -11.43 -9.49 -10.49
C ILE A 233 -11.04 -8.41 -11.49
N LEU A 234 -10.18 -7.51 -11.05
CA LEU A 234 -9.60 -6.40 -11.80
C LEU A 234 -8.09 -6.61 -11.94
N SER A 235 -7.48 -5.96 -12.93
CA SER A 235 -6.03 -5.98 -13.12
C SER A 235 -5.44 -4.64 -12.71
N ALA A 236 -4.36 -4.67 -11.93
CA ALA A 236 -3.66 -3.45 -11.56
C ALA A 236 -2.88 -2.89 -12.77
N GLU A 237 -2.88 -1.57 -12.93
CA GLU A 237 -2.24 -0.91 -14.05
C GLU A 237 -0.76 -0.72 -13.76
N LYS A 238 0.11 -1.33 -14.57
CA LYS A 238 1.55 -1.11 -14.46
C LYS A 238 1.88 0.32 -14.88
N GLN A 239 2.54 1.08 -13.99
CA GLN A 239 3.03 2.41 -14.34
C GLN A 239 4.08 2.31 -15.45
N ALA A 240 3.88 3.08 -16.52
CA ALA A 240 4.89 3.25 -17.56
C ALA A 240 6.13 3.94 -16.97
N LYS A 241 7.32 3.50 -17.38
CA LYS A 241 8.58 4.14 -17.02
C LYS A 241 8.77 5.47 -17.75
#